data_AF-A0A6B2LFH0-F1
#
_entry.id   AF-A0A6B2LFH0-F1
#
_cell.length_a   1.000
_cell.length_b   1.000
_cell.length_c   1.000
_cell.angle_alpha   90.00
_cell.angle_beta   90.00
_cell.angle_gamma   90.00
#
_symmetry.space_group_name_H-M   'P 1'
#
loop_
_entity.id
_entity.type
_entity.pdbx_description
1 polymer ?
#
loop_
_entity_poly.entity_id
_entity_poly.type
_entity_poly.pdbx_seq_one_letter_code
_entity_poly.pdbx_strand_id
1 'polypeptide(L)'
;MNTIIGMVLEVGKAKKNMELNNAKNELNRQRLNERMEILGLKEKRVIPGDGNCQFASVSDQLFDTLEHANLVRRRAIDWLIKNKNWRLPNGAVLSDFAHDQSWDEFCGELGRNGIWGNHLTLVAIAEYFGSKIYVISSVDGEYLINISPTITKSQKLILLSHYAEYHYGSLAINK
;
A
#
# COMPACT_ATOMS: atom_id res chain seq x y z
N MET A 1 16.95 -40.65 -9.70
CA MET A 1 16.44 -40.99 -8.36
C MET A 1 16.50 -39.73 -7.51
N ASN A 2 15.37 -39.04 -7.30
CA ASN A 2 15.29 -38.07 -6.20
C ASN A 2 15.27 -38.87 -4.91
N THR A 3 16.40 -38.88 -4.20
CA THR A 3 16.58 -39.63 -2.95
C THR A 3 15.76 -38.99 -1.84
N ILE A 4 15.24 -39.81 -0.91
CA ILE A 4 14.53 -39.38 0.31
C ILE A 4 15.30 -38.28 1.07
N ILE A 5 16.64 -38.31 1.03
CA ILE A 5 17.54 -37.31 1.61
C ILE A 5 17.29 -35.90 1.01
N GLY A 6 17.08 -35.79 -0.30
CA GLY A 6 16.80 -34.52 -0.97
C GLY A 6 15.49 -33.90 -0.51
N MET A 7 14.43 -34.71 -0.38
CA MET A 7 13.13 -34.25 0.11
C MET A 7 13.20 -33.76 1.57
N VAL A 8 13.94 -34.45 2.44
CA VAL A 8 14.11 -34.03 3.85
C VAL A 8 14.84 -32.68 3.95
N LEU A 9 15.86 -32.46 3.11
CA LEU A 9 16.61 -31.19 3.07
C LEU A 9 15.73 -30.02 2.57
N GLU A 10 14.89 -30.23 1.55
CA GLU A 10 13.95 -29.21 1.07
C GLU A 10 12.90 -28.83 2.11
N VAL A 11 12.31 -29.83 2.79
CA VAL A 11 11.37 -29.60 3.90
C VAL A 11 12.04 -28.82 5.04
N GLY A 12 13.29 -29.15 5.37
CA GLY A 12 14.07 -28.41 6.38
C GLY A 12 14.28 -26.93 6.00
N LYS A 13 14.62 -26.66 4.74
CA LYS A 13 14.76 -25.28 4.22
C LYS A 13 13.43 -24.51 4.26
N ALA A 14 12.34 -25.14 3.83
CA ALA A 14 11.01 -24.53 3.83
C ALA A 14 10.56 -24.15 5.25
N LYS A 15 10.76 -25.04 6.24
CA LYS A 15 10.46 -24.75 7.65
C LYS A 15 11.26 -23.56 8.17
N LYS A 16 12.58 -23.54 7.94
CA LYS A 16 13.44 -22.43 8.38
C LYS A 16 13.04 -21.09 7.74
N ASN A 17 12.65 -21.10 6.45
CA ASN A 17 12.16 -19.90 5.77
C ASN A 17 10.82 -19.41 6.35
N MET A 18 9.92 -20.33 6.70
CA MET A 18 8.65 -19.99 7.34
C MET A 18 8.86 -19.38 8.73
N GLU A 19 9.76 -19.94 9.54
CA GLU A 19 10.13 -19.39 10.85
C GLU A 19 10.74 -17.99 10.73
N LEU A 20 11.66 -17.80 9.78
CA LEU A 20 12.28 -16.49 9.53
C LEU A 20 11.24 -15.45 9.09
N ASN A 21 10.32 -15.82 8.20
CA ASN A 21 9.24 -14.94 7.77
C ASN A 21 8.33 -14.59 8.95
N ASN A 22 7.92 -15.55 9.77
CA ASN A 22 7.10 -15.28 10.95
C ASN A 22 7.79 -14.34 11.95
N ALA A 23 9.08 -14.51 12.20
CA ALA A 23 9.85 -13.62 13.06
C ALA A 23 9.94 -12.20 12.47
N LYS A 24 10.18 -12.08 11.16
CA LYS A 24 10.21 -10.79 10.46
C LYS A 24 8.86 -10.08 10.52
N ASN A 25 7.78 -10.84 10.38
CA ASN A 25 6.40 -10.35 10.44
C ASN A 25 6.06 -9.80 11.81
N GLU A 26 6.40 -10.55 12.85
CA GLU A 26 6.24 -10.13 14.23
C GLU A 26 6.98 -8.82 14.50
N LEU A 27 8.26 -8.75 14.09
CA LEU A 27 9.08 -7.55 14.25
C LEU A 27 8.48 -6.34 13.52
N ASN A 28 8.04 -6.53 12.28
CA ASN A 28 7.39 -5.48 11.50
C ASN A 28 6.09 -5.00 12.18
N ARG A 29 5.27 -5.93 12.70
CA ARG A 29 4.03 -5.58 13.40
C ARG A 29 4.32 -4.79 14.68
N GLN A 30 5.28 -5.22 15.49
CA GLN A 30 5.72 -4.50 16.69
C GLN A 30 6.20 -3.10 16.34
N ARG A 31 7.08 -2.98 15.36
CA ARG A 31 7.61 -1.69 14.89
C ARG A 31 6.51 -0.73 14.42
N LEU A 32 5.52 -1.24 13.68
CA LEU A 32 4.39 -0.42 13.23
C LEU A 32 3.56 0.07 14.42
N ASN A 33 3.26 -0.81 15.39
CA ASN A 33 2.52 -0.47 16.58
C ASN A 33 3.24 0.61 17.41
N GLU A 34 4.53 0.45 17.66
CA GLU A 34 5.35 1.43 18.37
C GLU A 34 5.33 2.80 17.66
N ARG A 35 5.47 2.82 16.33
CA ARG A 35 5.41 4.05 15.54
C ARG A 35 4.05 4.74 15.62
N MET A 36 2.97 3.96 15.55
CA MET A 36 1.62 4.51 15.71
C MET A 36 1.42 5.07 17.13
N GLU A 37 1.89 4.36 18.15
CA GLU A 37 1.80 4.81 19.55
C GLU A 37 2.55 6.13 19.77
N ILE A 38 3.81 6.22 19.32
CA ILE A 38 4.63 7.44 19.41
C ILE A 38 3.96 8.63 18.73
N LEU A 39 3.29 8.39 17.59
CA LEU A 39 2.60 9.43 16.83
C LEU A 39 1.18 9.71 17.33
N GLY A 40 0.73 9.03 18.40
CA GLY A 40 -0.63 9.17 18.92
C GLY A 40 -1.68 8.74 17.89
N LEU A 41 -1.44 7.65 17.17
CA LEU A 41 -2.32 7.09 16.14
C LEU A 41 -2.85 5.72 16.57
N LYS A 42 -4.01 5.37 16.00
CA LYS A 42 -4.60 4.03 16.12
C LYS A 42 -5.30 3.65 14.83
N GLU A 43 -5.52 2.34 14.63
CA GLU A 43 -6.41 1.86 13.59
C GLU A 43 -7.83 2.41 13.82
N LYS A 44 -8.39 3.02 12.77
CA LYS A 44 -9.72 3.63 12.76
C LYS A 44 -10.81 2.57 12.68
N ARG A 45 -10.61 1.56 11.83
CA ARG A 45 -11.47 0.37 11.74
C ARG A 45 -10.68 -0.81 11.17
N VAL A 46 -11.26 -2.00 11.30
CA VAL A 46 -10.73 -3.20 10.65
C VAL A 46 -10.90 -3.10 9.13
N ILE A 47 -9.80 -3.31 8.41
CA ILE A 47 -9.77 -3.34 6.94
C ILE A 47 -9.56 -4.79 6.48
N PRO A 48 -10.34 -5.30 5.52
CA PRO A 48 -10.14 -6.66 5.00
C PRO A 48 -8.79 -6.85 4.29
N GLY A 49 -8.14 -7.99 4.54
CA GLY A 49 -6.90 -8.42 3.87
C GLY A 49 -7.14 -9.19 2.57
N ASP A 50 -8.03 -8.70 1.71
CA ASP A 50 -8.47 -9.37 0.46
C ASP A 50 -7.76 -8.85 -0.81
N GLY A 51 -6.70 -8.05 -0.62
CA GLY A 51 -5.97 -7.35 -1.67
C GLY A 51 -6.59 -6.02 -2.13
N ASN A 52 -7.75 -5.63 -1.59
CA ASN A 52 -8.33 -4.30 -1.79
C ASN A 52 -7.97 -3.31 -0.68
N CYS A 53 -7.19 -3.75 0.32
CA CYS A 53 -6.93 -3.01 1.55
C CYS A 53 -6.51 -1.54 1.33
N GLN A 54 -5.60 -1.23 0.39
CA GLN A 54 -5.19 0.15 0.14
C GLN A 54 -6.37 1.06 -0.26
N PHE A 55 -7.20 0.60 -1.19
CA PHE A 55 -8.35 1.37 -1.67
C PHE A 55 -9.49 1.41 -0.65
N ALA A 56 -9.67 0.33 0.12
CA ALA A 56 -10.63 0.26 1.21
C ALA A 56 -10.27 1.22 2.35
N SER A 57 -9.00 1.29 2.74
CA SER A 57 -8.49 2.23 3.74
C SER A 57 -8.67 3.68 3.29
N VAL A 58 -8.38 3.98 2.02
CA VAL A 58 -8.62 5.32 1.46
C VAL A 58 -10.11 5.65 1.40
N SER A 59 -10.96 4.67 1.06
CA SER A 59 -12.41 4.83 1.09
C SER A 59 -12.90 5.22 2.49
N ASP A 60 -12.40 4.54 3.53
CA ASP A 60 -12.72 4.87 4.91
C ASP A 60 -12.24 6.28 5.32
N GLN A 61 -11.06 6.70 4.85
CA GLN A 61 -10.53 8.04 5.14
C GLN A 61 -11.33 9.17 4.45
N LEU A 62 -11.76 8.95 3.20
CA LEU A 62 -12.47 9.96 2.42
C LEU A 62 -13.97 10.02 2.71
N PHE A 63 -14.59 8.85 2.87
CA PHE A 63 -16.04 8.67 2.86
C PHE A 63 -16.60 8.00 4.11
N ASP A 64 -15.74 7.61 5.07
CA ASP A 64 -16.14 6.89 6.30
C ASP A 64 -16.86 5.55 6.06
N THR A 65 -16.61 4.95 4.90
CA THR A 65 -17.14 3.65 4.48
C THR A 65 -16.11 2.86 3.68
N LEU A 66 -16.21 1.53 3.67
CA LEU A 66 -15.39 0.66 2.82
C LEU A 66 -16.02 0.43 1.43
N GLU A 67 -17.30 0.76 1.27
CA GLU A 67 -18.10 0.44 0.08
C GLU A 67 -17.64 1.16 -1.20
N HIS A 68 -16.86 2.24 -1.06
CA HIS A 68 -16.35 3.00 -2.19
C HIS A 68 -14.93 2.59 -2.61
N ALA A 69 -14.38 1.49 -2.09
CA ALA A 69 -13.05 0.98 -2.49
C ALA A 69 -12.92 0.81 -4.01
N ASN A 70 -13.94 0.26 -4.68
CA ASN A 70 -13.95 0.09 -6.14
C ASN A 70 -13.96 1.42 -6.89
N LEU A 71 -14.66 2.43 -6.36
CA LEU A 71 -14.65 3.78 -6.91
C LEU A 71 -13.25 4.38 -6.80
N VAL A 72 -12.64 4.32 -5.61
CA VAL A 72 -11.28 4.83 -5.38
C VAL A 72 -10.28 4.17 -6.34
N ARG A 73 -10.32 2.84 -6.46
CA ARG A 73 -9.47 2.10 -7.41
C ARG A 73 -9.66 2.62 -8.83
N ARG A 74 -10.90 2.65 -9.32
CA ARG A 74 -11.19 3.12 -10.68
C ARG A 74 -10.65 4.53 -10.93
N ARG A 75 -10.87 5.46 -10.01
CA ARG A 75 -10.38 6.84 -10.16
C ARG A 75 -8.87 6.94 -10.17
N ALA A 76 -8.18 6.16 -9.34
CA ALA A 76 -6.73 6.10 -9.32
C ALA A 76 -6.18 5.57 -10.67
N ILE A 77 -6.73 4.47 -11.17
CA ILE A 77 -6.27 3.85 -12.43
C ILE A 77 -6.60 4.73 -13.64
N ASP A 78 -7.80 5.31 -13.71
CA ASP A 78 -8.16 6.27 -14.76
C ASP A 78 -7.19 7.47 -14.78
N TRP A 79 -6.75 7.93 -13.61
CA TRP A 79 -5.77 9.00 -13.51
C TRP A 79 -4.40 8.53 -14.02
N LEU A 80 -3.92 7.35 -13.64
CA LEU A 80 -2.65 6.79 -14.13
C LEU A 80 -2.62 6.66 -15.65
N ILE A 81 -3.67 6.08 -16.26
CA ILE A 81 -3.78 5.91 -17.71
C ILE A 81 -3.64 7.26 -18.44
N LYS A 82 -4.33 8.30 -17.95
CA LYS A 82 -4.32 9.63 -18.56
C LYS A 82 -3.00 10.38 -18.37
N ASN A 83 -2.22 10.02 -17.35
CA ASN A 83 -1.06 10.78 -16.91
C ASN A 83 0.25 10.00 -17.02
N LYS A 84 0.37 9.09 -17.99
CA LYS A 84 1.57 8.24 -18.17
C LYS A 84 2.92 8.99 -18.18
N ASN A 85 2.92 10.23 -18.72
CA ASN A 85 4.13 11.08 -18.83
C ASN A 85 4.33 12.01 -17.63
N TRP A 86 3.54 11.86 -16.56
CA TRP A 86 3.66 12.67 -15.37
C TRP A 86 4.99 12.43 -14.66
N ARG A 87 5.60 13.50 -14.14
CA ARG A 87 6.88 13.43 -13.43
C ARG A 87 6.66 13.47 -11.93
N LEU A 88 7.25 12.49 -11.24
CA LEU A 88 7.35 12.48 -9.79
C LEU A 88 8.33 13.57 -9.32
N PRO A 89 8.31 13.97 -8.03
CA PRO A 89 9.22 14.97 -7.48
C PRO A 89 10.71 14.65 -7.68
N ASN A 90 11.07 13.37 -7.78
CA ASN A 90 12.44 12.93 -8.05
C ASN A 90 12.80 12.93 -9.55
N GLY A 91 11.92 13.43 -10.42
CA GLY A 91 12.12 13.55 -11.87
C GLY A 91 11.73 12.31 -12.69
N ALA A 92 11.48 11.16 -12.06
CA ALA A 92 11.07 9.93 -12.73
C ALA A 92 9.70 10.08 -13.41
N VAL A 93 9.51 9.45 -14.57
CA VAL A 93 8.23 9.45 -15.28
C VAL A 93 7.41 8.24 -14.84
N LEU A 94 6.09 8.39 -14.65
CA LEU A 94 5.24 7.28 -14.20
C LEU A 94 5.35 6.04 -15.08
N SER A 95 5.38 6.20 -16.40
CA SER A 95 5.51 5.08 -17.34
C SER A 95 6.80 4.27 -17.20
N ASP A 96 7.85 4.84 -16.60
CA ASP A 96 9.13 4.15 -16.43
C ASP A 96 9.02 2.99 -15.42
N PHE A 97 8.00 2.99 -14.57
CA PHE A 97 7.73 1.95 -13.57
C PHE A 97 6.96 0.74 -14.11
N ALA A 98 6.57 0.73 -15.39
CA ALA A 98 5.93 -0.43 -16.01
C ALA A 98 6.93 -1.56 -16.32
N HIS A 99 8.24 -1.29 -16.27
CA HIS A 99 9.31 -2.26 -16.52
C HIS A 99 9.13 -3.04 -17.84
N ASP A 100 8.90 -4.35 -17.76
CA ASP A 100 8.86 -5.28 -18.90
C ASP A 100 7.49 -5.35 -19.60
N GLN A 101 6.49 -4.58 -19.16
CA GLN A 101 5.16 -4.52 -19.77
C GLN A 101 4.81 -3.10 -20.24
N SER A 102 3.80 -2.99 -21.10
CA SER A 102 3.28 -1.68 -21.49
C SER A 102 2.59 -0.97 -20.32
N TRP A 103 2.52 0.36 -20.37
CA TRP A 103 1.83 1.15 -19.34
C TRP A 103 0.35 0.78 -19.20
N ASP A 104 -0.31 0.49 -20.31
CA ASP A 104 -1.73 0.14 -20.33
C ASP A 104 -1.96 -1.25 -19.70
N GLU A 105 -1.07 -2.22 -19.95
CA GLU A 105 -1.09 -3.52 -19.26
C GLU A 105 -0.88 -3.34 -17.76
N PHE A 106 0.16 -2.62 -17.35
CA PHE A 106 0.45 -2.33 -15.95
C PHE A 106 -0.75 -1.69 -15.22
N CYS A 107 -1.37 -0.67 -15.83
CA CYS A 107 -2.58 -0.04 -15.29
C CYS A 107 -3.77 -0.99 -15.26
N GLY A 108 -3.94 -1.80 -16.30
CA GLY A 108 -4.97 -2.84 -16.38
C GLY A 108 -4.85 -3.86 -15.26
N GLU A 109 -3.62 -4.27 -14.92
CA GLU A 109 -3.37 -5.18 -13.80
C GLU A 109 -3.79 -4.59 -12.46
N LEU A 110 -3.37 -3.34 -12.18
CA LEU A 110 -3.74 -2.61 -10.97
C LEU A 110 -5.26 -2.33 -10.89
N GLY A 111 -5.96 -2.33 -12.03
CA GLY A 111 -7.41 -2.19 -12.11
C GLY A 111 -8.20 -3.43 -11.67
N ARG A 112 -7.56 -4.61 -11.60
CA ARG A 112 -8.24 -5.86 -11.22
C ARG A 112 -8.58 -5.91 -9.73
N ASN A 113 -9.74 -6.48 -9.42
CA ASN A 113 -10.15 -6.72 -8.03
C ASN A 113 -9.15 -7.65 -7.32
N GLY A 114 -8.84 -7.35 -6.07
CA GLY A 114 -7.89 -8.13 -5.25
C GLY A 114 -6.41 -7.89 -5.59
N ILE A 115 -6.08 -7.06 -6.59
CA ILE A 115 -4.69 -6.63 -6.83
C ILE A 115 -4.36 -5.47 -5.90
N TRP A 116 -3.22 -5.56 -5.24
CA TRP A 116 -2.78 -4.55 -4.29
C TRP A 116 -2.41 -3.26 -5.01
N GLY A 117 -2.79 -2.14 -4.41
CA GLY A 117 -2.25 -0.85 -4.80
C GLY A 117 -0.77 -0.73 -4.40
N ASN A 118 -0.08 0.20 -5.02
CA ASN A 118 1.34 0.48 -4.78
C ASN A 118 1.53 1.98 -4.49
N HIS A 119 2.77 2.47 -4.58
CA HIS A 119 3.04 3.90 -4.39
C HIS A 119 2.41 4.78 -5.48
N LEU A 120 2.40 4.32 -6.74
CA LEU A 120 1.85 5.07 -7.87
C LEU A 120 0.34 5.25 -7.74
N THR A 121 -0.38 4.25 -7.23
CA THR A 121 -1.81 4.39 -6.94
C THR A 121 -2.07 5.40 -5.82
N LEU A 122 -1.21 5.52 -4.81
CA LEU A 122 -1.33 6.58 -3.80
C LEU A 122 -1.08 7.98 -4.39
N VAL A 123 -0.10 8.14 -5.27
CA VAL A 123 0.13 9.39 -6.01
C VAL A 123 -1.12 9.76 -6.81
N ALA A 124 -1.67 8.80 -7.57
CA ALA A 124 -2.87 9.03 -8.35
C ALA A 124 -4.10 9.39 -7.51
N ILE A 125 -4.27 8.75 -6.33
CA ILE A 125 -5.31 9.06 -5.37
C ILE A 125 -5.15 10.49 -4.85
N ALA A 126 -3.94 10.87 -4.43
CA ALA A 126 -3.66 12.21 -3.94
C ALA A 126 -4.01 13.25 -5.01
N GLU A 127 -3.52 13.08 -6.24
CA GLU A 127 -3.77 14.01 -7.35
C GLU A 127 -5.24 14.08 -7.77
N TYR A 128 -5.93 12.94 -7.84
CA TYR A 128 -7.34 12.90 -8.22
C TYR A 128 -8.23 13.61 -7.18
N PHE A 129 -8.13 13.21 -5.92
CA PHE A 129 -8.95 13.74 -4.83
C PHE A 129 -8.46 15.09 -4.30
N GLY A 130 -7.23 15.49 -4.62
CA GLY A 130 -6.60 16.71 -4.13
C GLY A 130 -6.43 16.72 -2.61
N SER A 131 -6.13 15.55 -2.02
CA SER A 131 -5.92 15.35 -0.59
C SER A 131 -4.48 14.90 -0.33
N LYS A 132 -3.88 15.38 0.77
CA LYS A 132 -2.57 14.89 1.23
C LYS A 132 -2.73 13.49 1.85
N ILE A 133 -1.73 12.64 1.63
CA ILE A 133 -1.66 11.29 2.19
C ILE A 133 -0.40 11.15 3.03
N TYR A 134 -0.55 10.63 4.24
CA TYR A 134 0.54 10.18 5.09
C TYR A 134 0.40 8.68 5.31
N VAL A 135 1.50 7.96 5.14
CA VAL A 135 1.57 6.51 5.41
C VAL A 135 2.60 6.25 6.49
N ILE A 136 2.19 5.56 7.55
CA ILE A 136 3.06 5.04 8.60
C ILE A 136 3.38 3.59 8.28
N SER A 137 4.61 3.32 7.89
CA SER A 137 5.05 2.03 7.39
C SER A 137 5.77 1.21 8.45
N SER A 138 5.74 -0.12 8.33
CA SER A 138 6.52 -1.05 9.15
C SER A 138 7.92 -1.32 8.58
N VAL A 139 8.27 -0.77 7.41
CA VAL A 139 9.58 -0.97 6.78
C VAL A 139 10.71 -0.51 7.71
N ASP A 140 11.87 -1.13 7.57
CA ASP A 140 13.06 -0.66 8.26
C ASP A 140 13.56 0.63 7.60
N GLY A 141 14.03 1.60 8.40
CA GLY A 141 14.42 2.93 7.91
C GLY A 141 13.28 3.96 7.81
N GLU A 142 13.22 4.70 6.69
CA GLU A 142 12.25 5.79 6.48
C GLU A 142 10.82 5.24 6.42
N TYR A 143 10.03 5.58 7.45
CA TYR A 143 8.74 4.95 7.70
C TYR A 143 7.55 5.89 7.50
N LEU A 144 7.81 7.18 7.31
CA LEU A 144 6.79 8.19 7.10
C LEU A 144 6.82 8.59 5.63
N ILE A 145 5.82 8.15 4.87
CA ILE A 145 5.71 8.49 3.44
C ILE A 145 4.71 9.63 3.32
N ASN A 146 5.14 10.73 2.72
CA ASN A 146 4.34 11.93 2.52
C ASN A 146 4.06 12.12 1.04
N ILE A 147 2.79 12.15 0.65
CA ILE A 147 2.36 12.39 -0.73
C ILE A 147 1.45 13.62 -0.71
N SER A 148 1.87 14.66 -1.43
CA SER A 148 1.09 15.88 -1.59
C SER A 148 0.60 16.01 -3.02
N PRO A 149 -0.68 16.39 -3.23
CA PRO A 149 -1.18 16.68 -4.57
C PRO A 149 -0.61 17.99 -5.08
N THR A 150 -0.52 18.12 -6.40
CA THR A 150 -0.11 19.36 -7.06
C THR A 150 -1.10 20.49 -6.79
N ILE A 151 -2.40 20.17 -6.78
CA ILE A 151 -3.46 21.11 -6.42
C ILE A 151 -4.24 20.51 -5.25
N THR A 152 -4.15 21.18 -4.10
CA THR A 152 -4.95 20.81 -2.91
C THR A 152 -6.40 21.25 -3.14
N LYS A 153 -7.31 20.27 -3.26
CA LYS A 153 -8.77 20.48 -3.43
C LYS A 153 -9.53 20.23 -2.13
N SER A 154 -8.92 19.51 -1.20
CA SER A 154 -9.53 19.05 0.05
C SER A 154 -8.56 19.27 1.20
N GLN A 155 -9.07 19.77 2.32
CA GLN A 155 -8.32 19.85 3.58
C GLN A 155 -8.34 18.53 4.37
N LYS A 156 -9.12 17.53 3.92
CA LYS A 156 -9.11 16.20 4.55
C LYS A 156 -7.74 15.55 4.34
N LEU A 157 -7.12 15.18 5.44
CA LEU A 157 -5.90 14.39 5.49
C LEU A 157 -6.26 12.91 5.42
N ILE A 158 -5.56 12.15 4.57
CA ILE A 158 -5.65 10.68 4.55
C ILE A 158 -4.48 10.13 5.36
N LEU A 159 -4.78 9.38 6.42
CA LEU A 159 -3.80 8.71 7.28
C LEU A 159 -3.93 7.19 7.11
N LEU A 160 -2.84 6.54 6.69
CA LEU A 160 -2.80 5.10 6.44
C LEU A 160 -1.69 4.45 7.25
N SER A 161 -1.89 3.20 7.66
CA SER A 161 -0.80 2.32 8.06
C SER A 161 -0.40 1.44 6.87
N HIS A 162 0.88 1.04 6.84
CA HIS A 162 1.39 0.08 5.88
C HIS A 162 2.21 -0.98 6.62
N TYR A 163 1.60 -2.13 6.84
CA TYR A 163 2.29 -3.32 7.28
C TYR A 163 2.95 -3.95 6.05
N ALA A 164 4.26 -3.71 5.91
CA ALA A 164 5.02 -4.01 4.71
C ALA A 164 4.88 -5.47 4.28
N GLU A 165 4.54 -5.68 3.00
CA GLU A 165 4.23 -6.99 2.39
C GLU A 165 2.93 -7.66 2.88
N TYR A 166 2.15 -7.02 3.75
CA TYR A 166 0.98 -7.63 4.40
C TYR A 166 -0.33 -6.86 4.32
N HIS A 167 -0.32 -5.54 4.55
CA HIS A 167 -1.60 -4.82 4.70
C HIS A 167 -1.49 -3.30 4.63
N TYR A 168 -2.56 -2.65 4.19
CA TYR A 168 -2.81 -1.23 4.43
C TYR A 168 -3.99 -1.07 5.39
N GLY A 169 -3.81 -0.29 6.46
CA GLY A 169 -4.89 0.09 7.39
C GLY A 169 -5.29 1.55 7.25
N SER A 170 -6.34 1.92 7.97
CA SER A 170 -6.91 3.27 8.02
C SER A 170 -6.69 3.82 9.42
N LEU A 171 -6.07 4.99 9.56
CA LEU A 171 -5.68 5.51 10.87
C LEU A 171 -6.54 6.67 11.34
N ALA A 172 -6.63 6.83 12.66
CA ALA A 172 -7.21 7.98 13.33
C ALA A 172 -6.28 8.48 14.44
N ILE A 173 -6.41 9.76 14.78
CA ILE A 173 -5.73 10.32 15.96
C ILE A 173 -6.29 9.66 17.22
N ASN A 174 -5.40 9.19 18.09
CA ASN A 174 -5.73 8.72 19.40
C ASN A 174 -5.96 9.94 20.31
N LYS A 175 -7.23 10.29 20.50
CA LYS A 175 -7.66 11.31 21.47
C LYS A 175 -7.64 10.77 22.88
#